data_AF-A0A7V9SIP4-F1
#
_entry.id   AF-A0A7V9SIP4-F1
#
_cell.length_a   1.000
_cell.length_b   1.000
_cell.length_c   1.000
_cell.angle_alpha   90.00
_cell.angle_beta   90.00
_cell.angle_gamma   90.00
#
_symmetry.space_group_name_H-M   'P 1'
#
loop_
_entity.id
_entity.type
_entity.pdbx_description
1 polymer ?
#
loop_
_entity_poly.entity_id
_entity_poly.type
_entity_poly.pdbx_seq_one_letter_code
_entity_poly.pdbx_strand_id
1 'polypeptide(L)' 'LPVNIDGAIAAVCGDVGMPASVANAIFLISRIPGIAAHAEEERVRQLPMRQIDPKDHTYDGPSERRLPDRRK' A
#
# COMPACT_ATOMS: atom_id res chain seq x y z
N LEU A 1 10.30 -10.57 -20.38
CA LEU A 1 9.24 -9.93 -19.58
C LEU A 1 8.96 -8.55 -20.17
N PRO A 2 7.70 -8.09 -20.25
CA PRO A 2 7.40 -6.71 -20.64
C PRO A 2 7.88 -5.72 -19.57
N VAL A 3 8.15 -4.48 -19.98
CA VAL A 3 8.47 -3.39 -19.06
C VAL A 3 7.20 -3.00 -18.28
N ASN A 4 7.34 -2.79 -16.96
CA ASN A 4 6.24 -2.31 -16.12
C ASN A 4 6.10 -0.77 -16.23
N ILE A 5 5.06 -0.22 -15.58
CA ILE A 5 4.80 1.22 -15.62
C ILE A 5 5.95 2.03 -14.98
N ASP A 6 6.57 1.52 -13.91
CA ASP A 6 7.68 2.20 -13.23
C ASP A 6 8.89 2.33 -14.16
N GLY A 7 9.22 1.26 -14.89
CA GLY A 7 10.29 1.26 -15.89
C GLY A 7 9.99 2.18 -17.07
N ALA A 8 8.73 2.24 -17.52
CA ALA A 8 8.31 3.15 -18.58
C ALA A 8 8.42 4.62 -18.14
N ILE A 9 7.95 4.96 -16.93
CA ILE A 9 8.09 6.30 -16.35
C ILE A 9 9.57 6.66 -16.20
N ALA A 10 10.39 5.75 -15.65
CA ALA A 10 11.82 5.97 -15.46
C ALA A 10 12.55 6.24 -16.79
N ALA A 11 12.22 5.50 -17.86
CA ALA A 11 12.80 5.71 -19.18
C ALA A 11 12.49 7.12 -19.72
N VAL A 12 11.20 7.52 -19.70
CA VAL A 12 10.79 8.86 -20.14
C VAL A 12 11.43 9.96 -19.29
N CYS A 13 11.49 9.77 -17.97
CA CYS A 13 12.15 10.71 -17.06
C CYS A 13 13.64 10.88 -17.38
N GLY A 14 14.32 9.79 -17.75
CA GLY A 14 15.69 9.82 -18.23
C GLY A 14 15.84 10.55 -19.55
N ASP A 15 14.95 10.29 -20.52
CA ASP A 15 14.97 10.93 -21.84
C ASP A 15 14.79 12.45 -21.77
N VAL A 16 14.00 12.96 -20.81
CA VAL A 16 13.83 14.41 -20.58
C VAL A 16 14.90 15.02 -19.67
N GLY A 17 15.90 14.24 -19.25
CA GLY A 17 17.02 14.72 -18.42
C GLY A 17 16.66 15.00 -16.96
N MET A 18 15.59 14.41 -16.45
CA MET A 18 15.19 14.63 -15.05
C MET A 18 16.15 13.87 -14.10
N PRO A 19 16.63 14.51 -13.02
CA PRO A 19 17.49 13.83 -12.05
C PRO A 19 16.78 12.65 -11.40
N ALA A 20 17.46 11.51 -11.29
CA ALA A 20 16.91 10.30 -10.68
C ALA A 20 16.45 10.54 -9.23
N SER A 21 17.07 11.48 -8.51
CA SER A 21 16.70 11.86 -7.14
C SER A 21 15.28 12.45 -7.01
N VAL A 22 14.71 12.99 -8.09
CA VAL A 22 13.36 13.58 -8.10
C VAL A 22 12.37 12.81 -8.98
N ALA A 23 12.80 11.78 -9.72
CA ALA A 23 11.95 11.09 -10.69
C ALA A 23 10.72 10.42 -10.07
N ASN A 24 10.83 9.92 -8.83
CA ASN A 24 9.70 9.36 -8.09
C ASN A 24 8.62 10.39 -7.74
N ALA A 25 8.93 11.70 -7.79
CA ALA A 25 7.94 12.74 -7.53
C ALA A 25 6.80 12.73 -8.55
N ILE A 26 7.08 12.38 -9.81
CA ILE A 26 6.04 12.26 -10.85
C ILE A 26 5.04 11.17 -10.49
N PHE A 27 5.53 10.02 -10.04
CA PHE A 27 4.66 8.94 -9.57
C PHE A 27 3.79 9.43 -8.40
N LEU A 28 4.40 10.02 -7.37
CA LEU A 28 3.68 10.55 -6.20
C LEU A 28 2.58 11.55 -6.59
N ILE A 29 2.92 12.58 -7.38
CA ILE A 29 1.98 13.63 -7.81
C ILE A 29 0.81 13.02 -8.56
N SER A 30 1.05 12.05 -9.45
CA SER A 30 -0.02 11.40 -10.21
C SER A 30 -0.96 10.56 -9.35
N ARG A 31 -0.47 10.00 -8.23
CA ARG A 31 -1.25 9.10 -7.36
C ARG A 31 -2.08 9.83 -6.30
N ILE A 32 -1.61 11.01 -5.83
CA ILE A 32 -2.26 11.77 -4.75
C ILE A 32 -3.76 12.04 -5.02
N PRO A 33 -4.18 12.54 -6.21
CA PRO A 33 -5.59 12.81 -6.47
C PRO A 33 -6.48 11.56 -6.36
N GLY A 34 -5.99 10.40 -6.84
CA GLY A 34 -6.73 9.14 -6.76
C GLY A 34 -6.88 8.65 -5.32
N ILE A 35 -5.82 8.74 -4.51
CA ILE A 35 -5.88 8.39 -3.09
C ILE A 35 -6.85 9.31 -2.34
N ALA A 36 -6.80 10.63 -2.61
CA ALA A 36 -7.72 11.59 -2.01
C ALA A 36 -9.18 11.31 -2.39
N ALA A 37 -9.44 10.99 -3.67
CA ALA A 37 -10.78 10.63 -4.13
C ALA A 37 -11.30 9.35 -3.46
N HIS A 38 -10.46 8.31 -3.33
CA HIS A 38 -10.84 7.09 -2.62
C HIS A 38 -11.07 7.32 -1.13
N ALA A 39 -10.26 8.14 -0.48
CA ALA A 39 -10.46 8.49 0.92
C ALA A 39 -11.81 9.22 1.13
N GLU A 40 -12.15 10.13 0.25
CA GLU A 40 -13.45 10.83 0.29
C GLU A 40 -14.61 9.88 -0.02
N GLU A 41 -14.46 9.00 -1.01
CA GLU A 41 -15.47 7.99 -1.34
C GLU A 41 -15.76 7.07 -0.14
N GLU A 42 -14.71 6.57 0.52
CA GLU A 42 -14.82 5.72 1.70
C GLU A 42 -15.53 6.48 2.83
N ARG A 43 -15.13 7.73 3.09
CA ARG A 43 -15.71 8.59 4.14
C ARG A 43 -17.20 8.85 3.93
N VAL A 44 -17.64 9.01 2.69
CA VAL A 44 -19.03 9.37 2.35
C VAL A 44 -19.94 8.15 2.24
N ARG A 45 -19.41 7.02 1.74
CA ARG A 45 -20.25 5.86 1.35
C ARG A 45 -20.18 4.67 2.29
N GLN A 46 -19.15 4.56 3.14
CA GLN A 46 -18.93 3.37 3.96
C GLN A 46 -19.16 3.64 5.45
N LEU A 47 -19.43 2.57 6.19
CA LEU A 47 -19.50 2.62 7.65
C LEU A 47 -18.09 2.81 8.24
N PRO A 48 -17.95 3.45 9.43
CA PRO A 48 -16.65 3.78 10.02
C PRO A 48 -15.66 2.61 10.22
N MET A 49 -16.15 1.36 10.24
CA MET A 49 -15.30 0.17 10.33
C MET A 49 -15.81 -0.90 9.36
N ARG A 50 -14.98 -1.21 8.34
CA ARG A 50 -15.17 -2.38 7.49
C ARG A 50 -14.40 -3.56 8.04
N GLN A 51 -15.02 -4.73 8.01
CA GLN A 51 -14.29 -5.97 8.27
C GLN A 51 -13.36 -6.24 7.08
N ILE A 52 -12.07 -6.35 7.37
CA ILE A 52 -11.09 -6.94 6.45
C ILE A 52 -11.39 -8.44 6.41
N ASP A 53 -11.32 -9.07 5.24
CA ASP A 53 -11.62 -10.49 5.08
C ASP A 53 -10.78 -11.32 6.07
N PRO A 54 -11.40 -11.91 7.10
CA PRO A 54 -10.68 -12.63 8.12
C PRO A 54 -10.48 -14.09 7.70
N LYS A 55 -10.83 -14.51 6.49
CA LYS A 55 -10.77 -15.92 6.09
C LYS A 55 -9.48 -16.28 5.39
N ASP A 56 -8.92 -15.37 4.59
CA ASP A 56 -7.68 -15.58 3.85
C ASP A 56 -6.45 -15.11 4.64
N HIS A 57 -6.29 -15.64 5.86
CA HIS A 57 -5.05 -15.47 6.63
C HIS A 57 -4.59 -16.80 7.21
N THR A 58 -3.27 -16.96 7.31
CA THR A 58 -2.64 -18.10 7.99
C THR A 58 -1.92 -17.58 9.22
N TYR A 59 -2.23 -18.14 10.38
CA TYR A 59 -1.50 -17.87 11.62
C TYR A 59 -0.23 -18.73 11.65
N ASP A 60 0.95 -18.09 11.68
CA ASP A 60 2.27 -18.73 11.71
C ASP A 60 2.91 -18.72 13.11
N GLY A 61 2.16 -18.27 14.12
CA GLY A 61 2.65 -18.17 15.49
C GLY A 61 2.51 -19.46 16.32
N PRO A 62 2.87 -19.42 17.61
CA PRO A 62 2.80 -20.57 18.50
C PRO A 62 1.38 -21.11 18.66
N SER A 63 1.24 -22.44 18.76
CA SER A 63 -0.04 -23.09 19.07
C SER A 63 -0.61 -22.62 20.40
N GLU A 64 -1.92 -22.80 20.58
CA GLU A 64 -2.58 -22.57 21.87
C GLU A 64 -1.82 -23.24 23.02
N ARG A 65 -1.60 -22.49 24.10
CA ARG A 65 -0.83 -22.96 25.27
C ARG A 65 -1.43 -22.44 26.56
N ARG A 66 -1.30 -23.22 27.64
CA ARG A 66 -1.72 -22.79 28.98
C ARG A 66 -0.82 -21.68 29.50
N LEU A 67 -1.44 -20.67 30.12
CA LEU A 67 -0.72 -19.62 30.83
C LEU A 67 -0.23 -20.14 32.19
N PRO A 68 0.96 -19.75 32.67
CA PRO A 68 1.42 -20.11 34.00
C PRO A 68 0.63 -19.38 35.09
N ASP A 69 0.37 -20.04 36.22
CA ASP A 69 -0.45 -19.53 37.34
C ASP A 69 0.13 -18.27 38.03
N ARG A 70 1.41 -17.97 37.79
CA ARG A 70 2.06 -16.73 38.26
C ARG A 70 2.88 -16.12 37.14
N ARG A 71 2.72 -14.80 36.97
CA ARG A 71 3.63 -13.97 36.17
C ARG A 71 4.98 -13.94 36.88
N LYS A 72 6.04 -14.42 36.21
CA LYS A 72 7.43 -14.23 36.68
C LYS A 72 7.77 -12.74 36.71
#